data_AF-A0A367LYT4-F1
#
_entry.id   AF-A0A367LYT4-F1
#
_cell.length_a   1.000
_cell.length_b   1.000
_cell.length_c   1.000
_cell.angle_alpha   90.00
_cell.angle_beta   90.00
_cell.angle_gamma   90.00
#
_symmetry.space_group_name_H-M   'P 1'
#
loop_
_entity.id
_entity.type
_entity.pdbx_description
1 polymer ?
#
loop_
_entity_poly.entity_id
_entity_poly.type
_entity_poly.pdbx_seq_one_letter_code
_entity_poly.pdbx_strand_id
1 'polypeptide(L)'
;LDEIGELPLEAQARLLRVLQEGEIRRVGSVQSQKVDVRLIAATHRDLKTLAKTGQFREDLYYRLHVISLKLPALRERGNDVMEIARAFLARQCTRMGRAPLSFAHDAEQAIRHYPWPGNVRELENAIERAVILSESQEIHADLLGIDIELDDLEDDFAADLGLGPAGA
;
A
#
# COMPACT_ATOMS: atom_id res chain seq x y z
N LEU A 1 14.35 -2.55 5.89
CA LEU A 1 14.50 -1.17 6.42
C LEU A 1 13.47 -0.32 5.70
N ASP A 2 12.42 0.05 6.43
CA ASP A 2 11.34 0.85 5.87
C ASP A 2 11.68 2.34 5.93
N GLU A 3 11.18 3.10 4.96
CA GLU A 3 11.42 4.55 4.79
C GLU A 3 12.90 4.96 4.86
N ILE A 4 13.76 4.27 4.10
CA ILE A 4 15.21 4.54 4.09
C ILE A 4 15.57 5.99 3.70
N GLY A 5 14.70 6.66 2.95
CA GLY A 5 14.86 8.06 2.55
C GLY A 5 14.74 9.07 3.71
N GLU A 6 14.24 8.65 4.87
CA GLU A 6 14.14 9.47 6.08
C GLU A 6 15.39 9.36 6.98
N LEU A 7 16.34 8.46 6.65
CA LEU A 7 17.52 8.28 7.49
C LEU A 7 18.38 9.54 7.52
N PRO A 8 18.82 10.01 8.71
CA PRO A 8 19.82 11.07 8.80
C PRO A 8 21.13 10.69 8.10
N LEU A 9 21.85 11.66 7.54
CA LEU A 9 23.10 11.43 6.81
C LEU A 9 24.16 10.63 7.60
N GLU A 10 24.22 10.82 8.92
CA GLU A 10 25.12 10.06 9.79
C GLU A 10 24.73 8.56 9.83
N ALA A 11 23.44 8.25 9.92
CA ALA A 11 22.94 6.89 9.88
C ALA A 11 23.18 6.25 8.50
N GLN A 12 23.03 7.02 7.42
CA GLN A 12 23.37 6.59 6.06
C GLN A 12 24.85 6.20 5.94
N ALA A 13 25.76 6.99 6.53
CA ALA A 13 27.19 6.69 6.54
C ALA A 13 27.51 5.38 7.29
N ARG A 14 26.83 5.15 8.42
CA ARG A 14 26.97 3.89 9.18
C ARG A 14 26.45 2.70 8.38
N LEU A 15 25.28 2.83 7.74
CA LEU A 15 24.70 1.79 6.91
C LEU A 15 25.60 1.44 5.72
N LEU A 16 26.21 2.44 5.08
CA LEU A 16 27.16 2.23 4.01
C LEU A 16 28.35 1.35 4.46
N ARG A 17 28.91 1.60 5.65
CA ARG A 17 29.98 0.76 6.21
C ARG A 17 29.53 -0.68 6.40
N VAL A 18 28.32 -0.91 6.89
CA VAL A 18 27.76 -2.27 6.99
C VAL A 18 27.71 -2.96 5.63
N LEU A 19 27.28 -2.23 4.58
CA LEU A 19 27.16 -2.78 3.22
C LEU A 19 28.50 -2.98 2.50
N GLN A 20 29.55 -2.26 2.90
CA GLN A 20 30.87 -2.33 2.30
C GLN A 20 31.82 -3.28 3.04
N GLU A 21 31.88 -3.14 4.36
CA GLU A 21 32.84 -3.83 5.23
C GLU A 21 32.24 -5.07 5.89
N GLY A 22 30.90 -5.19 5.92
CA GLY A 22 30.22 -6.29 6.63
C GLY A 22 30.39 -6.17 8.14
N GLU A 23 30.58 -4.96 8.67
CA GLU A 23 30.85 -4.72 10.09
C GLU A 23 29.85 -3.74 10.70
N ILE A 24 29.41 -4.03 11.92
CA ILE A 24 28.59 -3.13 12.74
C ILE A 24 29.33 -2.76 14.02
N ARG A 25 29.06 -1.55 14.50
CA ARG A 25 29.55 -1.06 15.79
C ARG A 25 28.40 -0.51 16.60
N ARG A 26 28.21 -1.04 17.81
CA ARG A 26 27.21 -0.50 18.75
C ARG A 26 27.58 0.91 19.16
N VAL A 27 26.58 1.75 19.43
CA VAL A 27 26.81 3.10 19.95
C VAL A 27 27.59 3.01 21.26
N GLY A 28 28.68 3.76 21.38
CA GLY A 28 29.57 3.73 22.55
C GLY A 28 30.59 2.58 22.59
N SER A 29 30.51 1.61 21.67
CA SER A 29 31.52 0.55 21.55
C SER A 29 32.70 0.99 20.67
N VAL A 30 33.91 0.56 21.03
CA VAL A 30 35.10 0.66 20.16
C VAL A 30 35.32 -0.61 19.32
N GLN A 31 34.64 -1.70 19.66
CA GLN A 31 34.76 -2.98 18.96
C GLN A 31 33.72 -3.09 17.84
N SER A 32 34.20 -3.38 16.63
CA SER A 32 33.38 -3.80 15.49
C SER A 32 33.06 -5.29 15.56
N GLN A 33 31.90 -5.69 15.03
CA GLN A 33 31.49 -7.07 14.87
C GLN A 33 31.16 -7.34 13.40
N LYS A 34 31.69 -8.43 12.86
CA LYS A 34 31.33 -8.89 11.51
C LYS A 34 29.91 -9.43 11.49
N VAL A 35 29.18 -9.11 10.44
CA VAL A 35 27.81 -9.53 10.18
C VAL A 35 27.65 -9.92 8.72
N ASP A 36 26.81 -10.93 8.50
CA ASP A 36 26.34 -11.31 7.17
C ASP A 36 24.84 -11.01 7.12
N VAL A 37 24.44 -10.02 6.31
CA VAL A 37 23.08 -9.51 6.28
C VAL A 37 22.61 -9.26 4.86
N ARG A 38 21.36 -9.64 4.59
CA ARG A 38 20.64 -9.25 3.37
C ARG A 38 19.81 -8.00 3.68
N LEU A 39 20.12 -6.89 3.02
CA LEU A 39 19.33 -5.67 3.15
C LEU A 39 18.20 -5.64 2.12
N ILE A 40 16.97 -5.48 2.60
CA ILE A 40 15.80 -5.08 1.80
C ILE A 40 15.36 -3.72 2.32
N ALA A 41 15.25 -2.73 1.44
CA ALA A 41 14.87 -1.37 1.78
C ALA A 41 13.62 -0.94 1.01
N ALA A 42 12.80 -0.09 1.63
CA ALA A 42 11.63 0.54 1.02
C ALA A 42 11.65 2.04 1.30
N THR A 43 11.01 2.82 0.43
CA THR A 43 10.88 4.28 0.57
C THR A 43 9.77 4.78 -0.35
N HIS A 44 8.99 5.76 0.11
CA HIS A 44 8.07 6.51 -0.76
C HIS A 44 8.75 7.69 -1.47
N ARG A 45 9.93 8.13 -1.00
CA ARG A 45 10.69 9.24 -1.59
C ARG A 45 11.55 8.81 -2.78
N ASP A 46 11.75 9.72 -3.73
CA ASP A 46 12.70 9.55 -4.84
C ASP A 46 14.15 9.75 -4.36
N LEU A 47 14.84 8.64 -4.07
CA LEU A 47 16.23 8.66 -3.62
C LEU A 47 17.19 9.30 -4.63
N LYS A 48 16.91 9.22 -5.94
CA LYS A 48 17.76 9.82 -6.97
C LYS A 48 17.72 11.34 -6.87
N THR A 49 16.54 11.90 -6.63
CA THR A 49 16.35 13.34 -6.39
C THR A 49 16.94 13.77 -5.04
N LEU A 50 16.77 12.97 -3.98
CA LEU A 50 17.40 13.25 -2.68
C LEU A 50 18.93 13.21 -2.76
N ALA A 51 19.50 12.32 -3.56
CA ALA A 51 20.94 12.25 -3.79
C ALA A 51 21.47 13.53 -4.45
N LYS A 52 20.78 14.02 -5.49
CA LYS A 52 21.14 15.27 -6.17
C LYS A 52 21.04 16.51 -5.27
N THR A 53 20.13 16.51 -4.30
CA THR A 53 19.93 17.62 -3.37
C THR A 53 20.78 17.49 -2.09
N GLY A 54 21.64 16.47 -1.99
CA GLY A 54 22.51 16.24 -0.84
C GLY A 54 21.80 15.75 0.43
N GLN A 55 20.51 15.41 0.33
CA GLN A 55 19.70 14.87 1.43
C GLN A 55 19.87 13.35 1.58
N PHE A 56 20.40 12.70 0.54
CA PHE A 56 20.77 11.30 0.57
C PHE A 56 22.18 11.13 0.00
N ARG A 57 22.98 10.22 0.54
CA ARG A 57 24.33 10.00 0.03
C ARG A 57 24.28 9.24 -1.29
N GLU A 58 24.98 9.77 -2.28
CA GLU A 58 25.04 9.20 -3.62
C GLU A 58 25.67 7.79 -3.63
N ASP A 59 26.70 7.57 -2.82
CA ASP A 59 27.37 6.27 -2.66
C ASP A 59 26.41 5.17 -2.15
N LEU A 60 25.58 5.50 -1.16
CA LEU A 60 24.56 4.61 -0.63
C LEU A 60 23.44 4.37 -1.66
N TYR A 61 23.03 5.39 -2.40
CA TYR A 61 22.00 5.26 -3.44
C TYR A 61 22.40 4.22 -4.48
N TYR A 62 23.61 4.32 -5.05
CA TYR A 62 24.07 3.36 -6.04
C TYR A 62 24.27 1.95 -5.47
N ARG A 63 24.60 1.81 -4.18
CA ARG A 63 24.73 0.50 -3.52
C ARG A 63 23.37 -0.17 -3.28
N LEU A 64 22.32 0.61 -3.04
CA LEU A 64 20.95 0.12 -2.85
C LEU A 64 20.26 -0.15 -4.19
N HIS A 65 20.50 0.71 -5.19
CA HIS A 65 19.78 0.69 -6.47
C HIS A 65 20.33 -0.36 -7.46
N VAL A 66 20.70 -1.55 -6.98
CA VAL A 66 21.12 -2.69 -7.82
C VAL A 66 19.89 -3.38 -8.41
N ILE A 67 18.88 -3.63 -7.58
CA ILE A 67 17.57 -4.16 -7.99
C ILE A 67 16.51 -3.28 -7.34
N SER A 68 15.73 -2.57 -8.16
CA SER A 68 14.57 -1.80 -7.70
C SER A 68 13.27 -2.42 -8.18
N LEU A 69 12.36 -2.67 -7.23
CA LEU A 69 10.98 -3.04 -7.53
C LEU A 69 10.10 -1.83 -7.25
N LYS A 70 9.44 -1.31 -8.28
CA LYS A 70 8.43 -0.28 -8.13
C LYS A 70 7.10 -0.95 -7.81
N LEU A 71 6.54 -0.70 -6.62
CA LEU A 71 5.19 -1.14 -6.32
C LEU A 71 4.20 -0.15 -6.93
N PRO A 72 3.31 -0.60 -7.84
CA PRO A 72 2.24 0.24 -8.35
C PRO A 72 1.20 0.50 -7.26
N ALA A 73 0.53 1.65 -7.38
CA ALA A 73 -0.61 2.00 -6.54
C ALA A 73 -1.75 0.99 -6.73
N LEU A 74 -2.67 0.88 -5.76
CA LEU A 74 -3.75 -0.10 -5.80
C LEU A 74 -4.63 0.05 -7.05
N ARG A 75 -4.96 1.29 -7.43
CA ARG A 75 -5.71 1.62 -8.66
C ARG A 75 -5.04 1.15 -9.97
N GLU A 76 -3.72 1.00 -9.96
CA GLU A 76 -2.95 0.58 -11.14
C GLU A 76 -2.90 -0.96 -11.29
N ARG A 77 -3.48 -1.70 -10.34
CA ARG A 77 -3.45 -3.18 -10.28
C ARG A 77 -4.71 -3.86 -10.84
N GLY A 78 -5.69 -3.08 -11.31
CA GLY A 78 -6.92 -3.61 -11.91
C GLY A 78 -7.68 -4.54 -10.96
N ASN A 79 -7.89 -5.79 -11.38
CA ASN A 79 -8.70 -6.78 -10.64
C ASN A 79 -8.10 -7.23 -9.30
N ASP A 80 -6.82 -6.97 -9.03
CA ASP A 80 -6.19 -7.33 -7.75
C ASP A 80 -6.89 -6.67 -6.54
N VAL A 81 -7.54 -5.50 -6.74
CA VAL A 81 -8.23 -4.79 -5.65
C VAL A 81 -9.30 -5.65 -5.00
N MET A 82 -10.05 -6.43 -5.79
CA MET A 82 -11.10 -7.29 -5.27
C MET A 82 -10.55 -8.54 -4.58
N GLU A 83 -9.47 -9.13 -5.11
CA GLU A 83 -8.82 -10.27 -4.46
C GLU A 83 -8.25 -9.88 -3.09
N ILE A 84 -7.61 -8.70 -3.01
CA ILE A 84 -7.12 -8.12 -1.75
C ILE A 84 -8.28 -7.83 -0.80
N ALA A 85 -9.38 -7.25 -1.31
CA ALA A 85 -10.55 -6.94 -0.51
C ALA A 85 -11.19 -8.20 0.09
N ARG A 86 -11.36 -9.27 -0.70
CA ARG A 86 -11.90 -10.56 -0.21
C ARG A 86 -10.96 -11.19 0.83
N ALA A 87 -9.65 -11.13 0.63
CA ALA A 87 -8.67 -11.63 1.59
C ALA A 87 -8.75 -10.86 2.92
N PHE A 88 -8.90 -9.54 2.88
CA PHE A 88 -9.11 -8.72 4.07
C PHE A 88 -10.44 -9.04 4.74
N LEU A 89 -11.53 -9.15 3.99
CA LEU A 89 -12.84 -9.49 4.55
C LEU A 89 -12.80 -10.80 5.34
N ALA A 90 -12.23 -11.85 4.74
CA ALA A 90 -12.07 -13.16 5.39
C ALA A 90 -11.21 -13.06 6.67
N ARG A 91 -10.10 -12.30 6.60
CA ARG A 91 -9.22 -12.08 7.76
C ARG A 91 -9.93 -11.32 8.88
N GLN A 92 -10.73 -10.31 8.55
CA GLN A 92 -11.47 -9.51 9.54
C GLN A 92 -12.60 -10.31 10.18
N CYS A 93 -13.37 -11.08 9.41
CA CYS A 93 -14.40 -11.98 9.95
C CYS A 93 -13.80 -12.97 10.95
N THR A 94 -12.67 -13.59 10.58
CA THR A 94 -11.94 -14.52 11.44
C THR A 94 -11.44 -13.85 12.72
N ARG A 95 -10.83 -12.66 12.61
CA ARG A 95 -10.29 -11.91 13.75
C ARG A 95 -11.38 -11.52 14.75
N MET A 96 -12.59 -11.23 14.27
CA MET A 96 -13.72 -10.79 15.07
C MET A 96 -14.66 -11.93 15.50
N GLY A 97 -14.39 -13.17 15.10
CA GLY A 97 -15.25 -14.31 15.39
C GLY A 97 -16.64 -14.22 14.75
N ARG A 98 -16.78 -13.50 13.63
CA ARG A 98 -18.03 -13.37 12.87
C ARG A 98 -18.16 -14.49 11.84
N ALA A 99 -19.41 -14.81 11.48
CA ALA A 99 -19.68 -15.64 10.32
C ALA A 99 -19.09 -14.98 9.05
N PRO A 100 -18.73 -15.77 8.01
CA PRO A 100 -18.24 -15.22 6.75
C PRO A 100 -19.26 -14.24 6.14
N LEU A 101 -18.78 -13.04 5.83
CA LEU A 101 -19.52 -11.99 5.14
C LEU A 101 -19.16 -12.01 3.65
N SER A 102 -20.07 -11.52 2.81
CA SER A 102 -19.83 -11.26 1.38
C SER A 102 -20.04 -9.78 1.04
N PHE A 103 -19.46 -9.32 -0.06
CA PHE A 103 -19.77 -8.00 -0.61
C PHE A 103 -21.02 -8.11 -1.49
N ALA A 104 -21.94 -7.16 -1.34
CA ALA A 104 -23.02 -6.95 -2.30
C ALA A 104 -22.48 -6.35 -3.61
N HIS A 105 -23.28 -6.40 -4.67
CA HIS A 105 -22.88 -5.92 -5.99
C HIS A 105 -22.45 -4.44 -5.98
N ASP A 106 -23.20 -3.58 -5.30
CA ASP A 106 -22.89 -2.16 -5.13
C ASP A 106 -21.54 -1.95 -4.43
N ALA A 107 -21.24 -2.72 -3.37
CA ALA A 107 -19.96 -2.67 -2.69
C ALA A 107 -18.80 -3.14 -3.59
N GLU A 108 -18.99 -4.17 -4.42
CA GLU A 108 -17.96 -4.62 -5.35
C GLU A 108 -17.66 -3.54 -6.40
N GLN A 109 -18.69 -2.87 -6.93
CA GLN A 109 -18.49 -1.76 -7.88
C GLN A 109 -17.79 -0.58 -7.21
N ALA A 110 -18.24 -0.21 -6.01
CA ALA A 110 -17.64 0.83 -5.21
C ALA A 110 -16.14 0.58 -4.96
N ILE A 111 -15.77 -0.66 -4.62
CA ILE A 111 -14.37 -1.04 -4.38
C ILE A 111 -13.52 -0.97 -5.66
N ARG A 112 -14.09 -1.32 -6.81
CA ARG A 112 -13.38 -1.32 -8.10
C ARG A 112 -13.09 0.09 -8.62
N HIS A 113 -14.05 1.00 -8.48
CA HIS A 113 -13.99 2.33 -9.09
C HIS A 113 -13.34 3.37 -8.19
N TYR A 114 -13.37 3.17 -6.87
CA TYR A 114 -12.76 4.12 -5.96
C TYR A 114 -11.21 4.14 -6.13
N PRO A 115 -10.58 5.32 -6.22
CA PRO A 115 -9.15 5.44 -6.56
C PRO A 115 -8.18 5.00 -5.46
N TRP A 116 -8.66 4.77 -4.24
CA TRP A 116 -7.88 4.35 -3.06
C TRP A 116 -6.61 5.20 -2.86
N PRO A 117 -6.72 6.51 -2.56
CA PRO A 117 -5.55 7.36 -2.29
C PRO A 117 -4.63 6.82 -1.19
N GLY A 118 -5.18 6.19 -0.16
CA GLY A 118 -4.46 5.49 0.92
C GLY A 118 -4.11 4.03 0.59
N ASN A 119 -4.34 3.58 -0.64
CA ASN A 119 -4.05 2.24 -1.16
C ASN A 119 -4.62 1.15 -0.24
N VAL A 120 -3.84 0.07 -0.06
CA VAL A 120 -4.19 -1.12 0.72
C VAL A 120 -4.57 -0.78 2.17
N ARG A 121 -3.98 0.26 2.77
CA ARG A 121 -4.30 0.65 4.16
C ARG A 121 -5.71 1.24 4.28
N GLU A 122 -6.11 2.07 3.33
CA GLU A 122 -7.46 2.63 3.29
C GLU A 122 -8.49 1.54 3.00
N LEU A 123 -8.20 0.64 2.05
CA LEU A 123 -9.05 -0.52 1.76
C LEU A 123 -9.25 -1.41 2.99
N GLU A 124 -8.17 -1.75 3.72
CA GLU A 124 -8.25 -2.57 4.94
C GLU A 124 -9.13 -1.90 6.00
N ASN A 125 -8.95 -0.59 6.22
CA ASN A 125 -9.76 0.18 7.17
C ASN A 125 -11.24 0.25 6.76
N ALA A 126 -11.52 0.45 5.47
CA ALA A 126 -12.88 0.51 4.94
C ALA A 126 -13.62 -0.82 5.16
N ILE A 127 -12.94 -1.93 4.90
CA ILE A 127 -13.48 -3.28 5.12
C ILE A 127 -13.63 -3.58 6.60
N GLU A 128 -12.65 -3.23 7.44
CA GLU A 128 -12.74 -3.40 8.90
C GLU A 128 -13.96 -2.68 9.46
N ARG A 129 -14.15 -1.40 9.09
CA ARG A 129 -15.33 -0.63 9.48
C ARG A 129 -16.62 -1.28 8.97
N ALA A 130 -16.67 -1.71 7.72
CA ALA A 130 -17.86 -2.38 7.18
C ALA A 130 -18.20 -3.68 7.94
N VAL A 131 -17.19 -4.48 8.30
CA VAL A 131 -17.38 -5.70 9.11
C VAL A 131 -17.85 -5.39 10.53
N ILE A 132 -17.44 -4.25 11.11
CA ILE A 132 -17.92 -3.83 12.44
C ILE A 132 -19.40 -3.40 12.38
N LEU A 133 -19.75 -2.62 11.35
CA LEU A 133 -21.07 -2.02 11.20
C LEU A 133 -22.11 -2.96 10.58
N SER A 134 -21.69 -4.05 9.93
CA SER A 134 -22.63 -4.95 9.27
C SER A 134 -23.56 -5.63 10.28
N GLU A 135 -24.86 -5.56 9.99
CA GLU A 135 -25.91 -6.29 10.73
C GLU A 135 -26.40 -7.53 9.96
N SER A 136 -26.17 -7.56 8.65
CA SER A 136 -26.50 -8.66 7.73
C SER A 136 -25.24 -9.46 7.33
N GLN A 137 -25.44 -10.53 6.54
CA GLN A 137 -24.35 -11.30 5.97
C GLN A 137 -23.70 -10.65 4.73
N GLU A 138 -24.22 -9.51 4.29
CA GLU A 138 -23.86 -8.86 3.04
C GLU A 138 -23.48 -7.40 3.27
N ILE A 139 -22.30 -6.99 2.80
CA ILE A 139 -21.76 -5.64 2.96
C ILE A 139 -22.14 -4.81 1.73
N HIS A 140 -22.90 -3.74 1.96
CA HIS A 140 -23.26 -2.73 0.97
C HIS A 140 -22.26 -1.56 0.93
N ALA A 141 -22.33 -0.76 -0.14
CA ALA A 141 -21.37 0.30 -0.40
C ALA A 141 -21.36 1.41 0.67
N ASP A 142 -22.51 1.70 1.27
CA ASP A 142 -22.70 2.68 2.35
C ASP A 142 -21.86 2.36 3.61
N LEU A 143 -21.66 1.08 3.91
CA LEU A 143 -20.84 0.62 5.04
C LEU A 143 -19.34 0.77 4.79
N LEU A 144 -18.93 0.90 3.52
CA LEU A 144 -17.53 1.09 3.13
C LEU A 144 -17.01 2.49 3.41
N GLY A 145 -17.87 3.46 3.74
CA GLY A 145 -17.48 4.80 4.22
C GLY A 145 -16.41 5.44 3.34
N ILE A 146 -16.58 5.27 2.04
CA ILE A 146 -15.81 5.89 0.96
C ILE A 146 -16.69 6.95 0.34
N ASP A 147 -16.15 8.14 0.15
CA ASP A 147 -16.86 9.25 -0.48
C ASP A 147 -16.89 8.97 -1.99
N ILE A 148 -17.90 8.23 -2.44
CA ILE A 148 -18.19 8.04 -3.86
C ILE A 148 -19.21 9.12 -4.21
N GLU A 149 -18.84 10.05 -5.09
CA GLU A 149 -19.83 10.85 -5.80
C GLU A 149 -20.61 9.86 -6.68
N LEU A 150 -21.86 9.58 -6.28
CA LEU A 150 -22.75 8.57 -6.89
C LEU A 150 -23.00 8.82 -8.39
N ASP A 151 -22.69 10.01 -8.91
CA ASP A 151 -22.79 10.38 -10.32
C ASP A 151 -21.83 9.56 -11.21
N ASP A 152 -20.69 9.08 -10.69
CA ASP A 152 -19.73 8.27 -11.46
C ASP A 152 -20.19 6.82 -11.71
N LEU A 153 -21.20 6.34 -10.96
CA LEU A 153 -21.68 4.95 -11.05
C LEU A 153 -22.80 4.77 -12.09
N GLU A 154 -23.51 5.84 -12.46
CA GLU A 154 -24.59 5.78 -13.46
C GLU A 154 -24.04 5.68 -14.90
N ASP A 155 -22.89 6.29 -15.17
CA ASP A 155 -22.27 6.30 -16.51
C ASP A 155 -21.78 4.90 -16.94
N ASP A 156 -21.23 4.10 -16.02
CA ASP A 156 -20.73 2.75 -16.33
C ASP A 156 -21.86 1.71 -16.44
N PHE A 157 -22.97 1.90 -15.73
CA PHE A 157 -24.14 1.01 -15.83
C PHE A 157 -24.81 1.14 -17.21
N ALA A 158 -24.84 2.35 -17.77
CA ALA A 158 -25.30 2.60 -19.14
C ALA A 158 -24.33 2.02 -20.19
N ALA A 159 -23.02 2.10 -19.93
CA ALA A 159 -21.99 1.57 -20.82
C ALA A 159 -21.98 0.04 -20.90
N ASP A 160 -22.12 -0.68 -19.77
CA ASP A 160 -22.10 -2.15 -19.73
C ASP A 160 -23.40 -2.77 -20.29
N LEU A 161 -24.53 -2.07 -20.17
CA LEU A 161 -25.82 -2.49 -20.77
C LEU A 161 -25.98 -2.10 -22.24
N GLY A 162 -25.01 -1.38 -22.83
CA GLY A 162 -25.09 -0.89 -24.21
C GLY A 162 -26.24 0.10 -24.45
N LEU A 163 -26.76 0.72 -23.38
CA LEU A 163 -27.80 1.72 -23.46
C LEU A 163 -27.13 3.07 -23.75
N GLY A 164 -26.95 3.37 -25.05
CA GLY A 164 -26.52 4.69 -25.48
C GLY A 164 -27.48 5.80 -24.97
N PRO A 165 -26.99 7.03 -24.81
CA PRO A 165 -27.76 8.11 -24.19
C PRO A 165 -29.08 8.31 -24.95
N ALA A 166 -30.20 8.17 -24.25
CA ALA A 166 -31.52 8.48 -24.79
C ALA A 166 -31.56 9.99 -25.05
N GLY A 167 -31.41 10.36 -26.33
CA GLY A 167 -31.29 11.75 -26.73
C GLY A 167 -32.54 12.59 -26.48
N ALA A 168 -32.28 13.83 -26.04
CA ALA A 168 -33.04 15.08 -26.11
C ALA A 168 -34.42 15.16 -25.43
#